data_AF-A0A1J5PJT1-F1
#
_entry.id   AF-A0A1J5PJT1-F1
#
_cell.length_a   1.000
_cell.length_b   1.000
_cell.length_c   1.000
_cell.angle_alpha   90.00
_cell.angle_beta   90.00
_cell.angle_gamma   90.00
#
_symmetry.space_group_name_H-M   'P 1'
#
loop_
_entity.id
_entity.type
_entity.pdbx_description
1 polymer ?
#
loop_
_entity_poly.entity_id
_entity_poly.type
_entity_poly.pdbx_seq_one_letter_code
_entity_poly.pdbx_strand_id
1 'polypeptide(L)'
;MKFLKIGAQFLLEQLTDTDEGLVLKSIPDLAAQDFSSLTRRYGVEIIVEKVEAERQIVDILELDIAYGQGHLFGEPRAIRDQVLAETDPPADFMRTSMGGPGRRRAGGRG
;
A
#
# COMPACT_ATOMS: atom_id res chain seq x y z
N MET A 1 -12.06 2.49 4.92
CA MET A 1 -11.13 1.45 5.40
C MET A 1 -9.73 1.89 5.02
N LYS A 2 -8.77 1.86 5.95
CA LYS A 2 -7.39 2.31 5.72
C LYS A 2 -6.46 1.10 5.69
N PHE A 3 -5.36 1.23 4.97
CA PHE A 3 -4.33 0.20 4.90
C PHE A 3 -3.00 0.74 5.44
N LEU A 4 -2.28 -0.11 6.17
CA LEU A 4 -0.92 0.14 6.59
C LEU A 4 -0.01 -0.91 5.93
N LYS A 5 0.99 -0.44 5.17
CA LYS A 5 2.01 -1.30 4.59
C LYS A 5 3.20 -1.41 5.52
N ILE A 6 3.69 -2.63 5.74
CA ILE A 6 4.85 -2.91 6.59
C ILE A 6 5.78 -3.84 5.81
N GLY A 7 7.07 -3.52 5.74
CA GLY A 7 8.05 -4.41 5.11
C GLY A 7 8.21 -5.71 5.89
N ALA A 8 8.23 -6.85 5.19
CA ALA A 8 8.36 -8.18 5.78
C ALA A 8 9.55 -8.28 6.73
N GLN A 9 10.74 -7.87 6.27
CA GLN A 9 11.96 -7.91 7.08
C GLN A 9 11.81 -7.11 8.38
N PHE A 10 11.28 -5.89 8.30
CA PHE A 10 11.07 -5.05 9.47
C PHE A 10 10.06 -5.66 10.44
N LEU A 11 8.94 -6.20 9.93
CA LEU A 11 7.92 -6.85 10.74
C LEU A 11 8.50 -8.06 11.51
N LEU A 12 9.24 -8.92 10.82
CA LEU A 12 9.84 -10.11 11.40
C LEU A 12 10.92 -9.76 12.45
N GLU A 13 11.68 -8.69 12.22
CA GLU A 13 12.63 -8.17 13.22
C GLU A 13 11.95 -7.71 14.51
N GLN A 14 10.65 -7.40 14.49
CA GLN A 14 9.89 -7.06 15.69
C GLN A 14 9.36 -8.29 16.42
N LEU A 15 9.39 -9.47 15.83
CA LEU A 15 8.95 -10.69 16.50
C LEU A 15 10.01 -11.20 17.47
N THR A 16 9.54 -11.78 18.56
CA THR A 16 10.38 -12.44 19.55
C THR A 16 9.66 -13.68 20.06
N ASP A 17 10.40 -14.77 20.15
CA ASP A 17 9.94 -16.04 20.68
C ASP A 17 10.02 -16.01 22.20
N THR A 18 8.98 -16.51 22.86
CA THR A 18 8.84 -16.58 24.31
C THR A 18 8.32 -17.95 24.69
N ASP A 19 8.39 -18.31 25.98
CA ASP A 19 7.85 -19.59 26.46
C ASP A 19 6.34 -19.76 26.19
N GLU A 20 5.62 -18.65 25.99
CA GLU A 20 4.17 -18.63 25.71
C GLU A 20 3.83 -18.50 24.21
N GLY A 21 4.84 -18.29 23.35
CA GLY A 21 4.70 -18.13 21.91
C GLY A 21 5.29 -16.83 21.36
N LEU A 22 4.90 -16.47 20.14
CA LEU A 22 5.41 -15.27 19.45
C LEU A 22 4.71 -14.00 19.94
N VAL A 23 5.52 -12.97 20.20
CA VAL A 23 5.05 -11.62 20.58
C VAL A 23 5.79 -10.55 19.78
N LEU A 24 5.25 -9.33 19.79
CA LEU A 24 5.93 -8.14 19.26
C LEU A 24 6.76 -7.46 20.35
N LYS A 25 8.02 -7.10 20.05
CA LYS A 25 8.95 -6.45 20.99
C LYS A 25 8.39 -5.20 21.66
N SER A 26 7.60 -4.41 20.94
CA SER A 26 7.01 -3.17 21.45
C SER A 26 5.73 -3.37 22.26
N ILE A 27 5.11 -4.56 22.18
CA ILE A 27 3.85 -4.91 22.85
C ILE A 27 3.93 -6.37 23.33
N PRO A 28 4.77 -6.68 24.32
CA PRO A 28 5.02 -8.06 24.75
C PRO A 28 3.78 -8.72 25.37
N ASP A 29 2.83 -7.94 25.89
CA ASP A 29 1.58 -8.44 26.48
C ASP A 29 0.52 -8.82 25.43
N LEU A 30 0.83 -8.73 24.14
CA LEU A 30 -0.06 -9.07 23.04
C LEU A 30 0.53 -10.25 22.25
N ALA A 31 -0.22 -11.35 22.20
CA ALA A 31 0.09 -12.47 21.31
C ALA A 31 0.18 -11.97 19.86
N ALA A 32 1.19 -12.41 19.11
CA ALA A 32 1.42 -11.97 17.74
C ALA A 32 0.18 -12.17 16.85
N GLN A 33 -0.56 -13.27 17.08
CA GLN A 33 -1.78 -13.67 16.37
C GLN A 33 -2.92 -12.65 16.53
N ASP A 34 -2.95 -11.92 17.64
CA ASP A 34 -3.98 -10.92 17.91
C ASP A 34 -3.69 -9.55 17.28
N PHE A 35 -2.47 -9.34 16.74
CA PHE A 35 -2.05 -8.05 16.19
C PHE A 35 -2.95 -7.57 15.06
N SER A 36 -3.25 -8.45 14.10
CA SER A 36 -4.10 -8.13 12.95
C SER A 36 -5.53 -7.79 13.38
N SER A 37 -6.09 -8.56 14.32
CA SER A 37 -7.41 -8.29 14.92
C SER A 37 -7.46 -6.94 15.64
N LEU A 38 -6.42 -6.60 16.41
CA LEU A 38 -6.33 -5.33 17.12
C LEU A 38 -6.36 -4.14 16.14
N THR A 39 -5.56 -4.18 15.07
CA THR A 39 -5.51 -3.10 14.07
C THR A 39 -6.84 -2.94 13.32
N ARG A 40 -7.51 -4.04 13.00
CA ARG A 40 -8.85 -4.05 12.38
C ARG A 40 -9.90 -3.31 13.23
N ARG A 41 -9.84 -3.42 14.56
CA ARG A 41 -10.74 -2.68 15.46
C ARG A 41 -10.61 -1.16 15.33
N TYR A 42 -9.45 -0.67 14.89
CA TYR A 42 -9.22 0.76 14.60
C TYR A 42 -9.45 1.12 13.12
N GLY A 43 -10.02 0.19 12.33
CA GLY A 43 -10.34 0.42 10.91
C GLY A 43 -9.12 0.40 9.98
N VAL A 44 -8.03 -0.24 10.41
CA VAL A 44 -6.78 -0.40 9.66
C VAL A 44 -6.54 -1.87 9.36
N GLU A 45 -6.27 -2.21 8.10
CA GLU A 45 -5.76 -3.53 7.72
C GLU A 45 -4.29 -3.48 7.32
N ILE A 46 -3.58 -4.55 7.67
CA ILE A 46 -2.14 -4.66 7.43
C ILE A 46 -1.90 -5.36 6.11
N ILE A 47 -0.96 -4.81 5.33
CA ILE A 47 -0.39 -5.45 4.15
C ILE A 47 1.09 -5.63 4.39
N VAL A 48 1.57 -6.88 4.40
CA VAL A 48 3.01 -7.13 4.43
C VAL A 48 3.57 -6.98 3.01
N GLU A 49 4.59 -6.14 2.84
CA GLU A 49 5.24 -5.90 1.55
C GLU A 49 6.68 -6.42 1.52
N LYS A 50 7.23 -6.56 0.31
CA LYS A 50 8.60 -7.08 0.09
C LYS A 50 8.81 -8.48 0.68
N VAL A 51 7.80 -9.34 0.54
CA VAL A 51 7.97 -10.77 0.84
C VAL A 51 8.75 -11.44 -0.30
N GLU A 52 9.90 -12.03 0.03
CA GLU A 52 10.84 -12.57 -0.97
C GLU A 52 11.16 -14.06 -0.75
N ALA A 53 10.84 -14.63 0.42
CA ALA A 53 11.10 -16.03 0.72
C ALA A 53 9.92 -16.71 1.41
N GLU A 54 9.68 -17.98 1.09
CA GLU A 54 8.59 -18.79 1.67
C GLU A 54 8.65 -18.85 3.20
N ARG A 55 9.86 -18.89 3.79
CA ARG A 55 10.03 -18.87 5.24
C ARG A 55 9.41 -17.64 5.89
N GLN A 56 9.48 -16.47 5.26
CA GLN A 56 8.88 -15.25 5.80
C GLN A 56 7.36 -15.39 5.91
N ILE A 57 6.72 -16.14 5.00
CA ILE A 57 5.27 -16.34 5.03
C ILE A 57 4.82 -17.14 6.24
N VAL A 58 5.59 -18.16 6.64
CA VAL A 58 5.28 -18.95 7.83
C VAL A 58 5.17 -18.03 9.04
N ASP A 59 6.18 -17.20 9.27
CA ASP A 59 6.22 -16.29 10.41
C ASP A 59 5.17 -15.16 10.29
N ILE A 60 4.87 -14.67 9.07
CA ILE A 60 3.83 -13.64 8.83
C ILE A 60 2.42 -14.18 9.14
N LEU A 61 2.14 -15.44 8.79
CA LEU A 61 0.82 -16.05 9.02
C LEU A 61 0.52 -16.25 10.50
N GLU A 62 1.55 -16.37 11.35
CA GLU A 62 1.40 -16.34 12.80
C GLU A 62 0.81 -15.00 13.31
N LEU A 63 0.81 -13.93 12.52
CA LEU A 63 0.16 -12.66 12.94
C LEU A 63 -1.29 -12.53 12.49
N ASP A 64 -1.86 -13.56 11.84
CA ASP A 64 -3.20 -13.53 11.23
C ASP A 64 -3.37 -12.37 10.21
N ILE A 65 -2.29 -12.02 9.50
CA ILE A 65 -2.30 -10.98 8.47
C ILE A 65 -2.79 -11.58 7.14
N ALA A 66 -3.90 -11.04 6.63
CA ALA A 66 -4.58 -11.57 5.44
C ALA A 66 -3.94 -11.14 4.11
N TYR A 67 -3.15 -10.08 4.08
CA TYR A 67 -2.62 -9.49 2.85
C TYR A 67 -1.10 -9.47 2.80
N GLY A 68 -0.54 -9.97 1.70
CA GLY A 68 0.89 -9.98 1.42
C GLY A 68 1.20 -9.62 -0.03
N GLN A 69 2.34 -8.95 -0.27
CA GLN A 69 2.89 -8.69 -1.60
C GLN A 69 4.42 -8.77 -1.61
N GLY A 70 4.99 -9.11 -2.75
CA GLY A 70 6.42 -9.21 -2.94
C GLY A 70 6.77 -10.18 -4.07
N HIS A 71 8.05 -10.24 -4.43
CA HIS A 71 8.54 -11.07 -5.54
C HIS A 71 8.21 -12.55 -5.37
N LEU A 72 8.04 -13.02 -4.12
CA LEU A 72 7.60 -14.38 -3.84
C LEU A 72 6.25 -14.72 -4.51
N PHE A 73 5.34 -13.75 -4.61
CA PHE A 73 4.02 -13.92 -5.19
C PHE A 73 3.98 -13.65 -6.71
N GLY A 74 5.11 -13.21 -7.28
CA GLY A 74 5.25 -12.85 -8.69
C GLY A 74 5.99 -11.53 -8.89
N GLU A 75 6.77 -11.47 -9.96
CA GLU A 75 7.48 -10.25 -10.34
C GLU A 75 6.52 -9.13 -10.78
N PRO A 76 6.88 -7.85 -10.54
CA PRO A 76 6.13 -6.72 -11.09
C PRO A 76 6.00 -6.84 -12.61
N ARG A 77 4.76 -6.97 -13.10
CA ARG A 77 4.49 -7.03 -14.54
C ARG A 77 4.16 -5.64 -15.06
N ALA A 78 4.87 -5.21 -16.11
CA ALA A 78 4.50 -4.01 -16.83
C ALA A 78 3.07 -4.16 -17.38
N ILE A 79 2.22 -3.18 -17.10
CA ILE A 79 0.84 -3.15 -17.58
C ILE A 79 0.89 -2.88 -19.09
N ARG A 80 0.20 -3.69 -19.90
CA ARG A 80 0.13 -3.46 -21.35
C ARG A 80 -0.58 -2.13 -21.61
N ASP A 81 -0.13 -1.38 -22.63
CA ASP A 81 -0.55 -0.01 -22.96
C ASP A 81 -2.08 0.26 -22.98
N GLN A 82 -2.91 -0.78 -23.14
CA GLN A 82 -4.37 -0.66 -23.13
C GLN A 82 -4.96 -0.15 -21.80
N VAL A 83 -4.30 -0.37 -20.65
CA VAL A 83 -4.80 0.13 -19.35
C VAL A 83 -4.40 1.59 -19.10
N LEU A 84 -3.31 2.07 -19.71
CA LEU A 84 -2.88 3.47 -19.60
C LEU A 84 -3.88 4.42 -20.27
N ALA A 85 -4.46 4.01 -21.41
CA ALA A 85 -5.45 4.79 -22.16
C ALA A 85 -6.79 5.01 -21.40
N GLU A 86 -7.15 4.15 -20.45
CA GLU A 86 -8.35 4.33 -19.61
C GLU A 86 -8.15 5.37 -18.49
N THR A 87 -6.90 5.70 -18.17
CA THR A 87 -6.57 6.72 -17.15
C THR A 87 -6.31 8.11 -17.73
N ASP A 88 -6.41 8.26 -19.06
CA ASP A 88 -6.37 9.58 -19.67
C ASP A 88 -7.53 10.42 -19.13
N PRO A 89 -7.26 11.64 -18.62
CA PRO A 89 -8.32 12.50 -18.15
C PRO A 89 -9.32 12.71 -19.29
N PRO A 90 -10.64 12.75 -19.01
CA PRO A 90 -11.66 12.97 -20.02
C PRO A 90 -11.25 14.15 -20.90
N ALA A 91 -11.40 14.03 -22.22
CA ALA A 91 -10.93 15.05 -23.17
C ALA A 91 -11.43 16.48 -22.83
N ASP A 92 -12.59 16.58 -22.16
CA ASP A 92 -13.15 17.84 -21.64
C ASP A 92 -12.29 18.50 -20.54
N PHE A 93 -11.58 17.72 -19.75
CA PHE A 93 -10.67 18.19 -18.70
C PHE A 93 -9.42 18.86 -19.29
N MET A 94 -8.86 18.31 -20.38
CA MET A 94 -7.74 18.92 -21.11
C MET A 94 -8.17 20.17 -21.90
N ARG A 95 -9.39 20.17 -22.43
CA ARG A 95 -9.95 21.31 -23.18
C ARG A 95 -10.22 22.52 -22.26
N THR A 96 -10.54 22.25 -21.00
CA THR A 96 -10.76 23.29 -19.97
C THR A 96 -9.43 23.83 -19.39
N SER A 97 -8.41 22.99 -19.24
CA SER A 97 -7.10 23.41 -18.68
C SER A 97 -6.22 24.16 -19.68
N MET A 98 -6.36 23.90 -20.98
CA MET A 98 -5.66 24.66 -22.05
C MET A 98 -6.48 25.84 -22.59
N GLY A 99 -7.72 26.02 -22.12
CA GLY A 99 -8.66 27.06 -22.55
C GLY A 99 -8.79 28.23 -21.58
N GLY A 100 -7.68 28.84 -21.14
CA GLY A 100 -7.69 30.05 -20.30
C GLY A 100 -7.51 31.35 -21.12
N PRO A 101 -8.27 32.44 -20.85
CA PRO A 101 -8.49 33.53 -21.80
C PRO A 101 -7.34 34.55 -21.81
N GLY A 102 -6.71 34.74 -22.98
CA GLY A 102 -5.57 35.62 -23.11
C GLY A 102 -5.51 36.39 -24.43
N ARG A 103 -6.34 37.43 -24.58
CA ARG A 103 -5.97 38.68 -25.28
C ARG A 103 -7.05 39.76 -25.11
N ARG A 104 -6.94 40.54 -24.03
CA ARG A 104 -7.35 41.94 -24.03
C ARG A 104 -6.10 42.80 -24.25
N ARG A 105 -6.32 43.96 -24.89
CA ARG A 105 -5.40 45.09 -25.19
C ARG A 105 -4.72 44.98 -26.56
N ALA A 106 -4.67 46.01 -27.41
CA ALA A 106 -5.18 47.39 -27.40
C ALA A 106 -4.93 47.99 -28.80
N GLY A 107 -5.62 49.09 -29.17
CA GLY A 107 -5.09 50.04 -30.17
C GLY A 107 -6.07 50.62 -31.20
N GLY A 108 -6.75 51.70 -30.81
CA GLY A 108 -6.83 53.00 -31.50
C GLY A 108 -7.01 53.18 -33.01
N ARG A 109 -7.99 54.06 -33.30
CA ARG A 109 -8.12 55.07 -34.39
C ARG A 109 -8.82 54.68 -35.69
N GLY A 110 -9.80 55.52 -36.03
CA GLY A 110 -10.60 55.58 -37.24
C GLY A 110 -11.80 56.47 -36.96
#